data_AF-A0A1Q9NRS3-F1
#
_entry.id   AF-A0A1Q9NRS3-F1
#
_cell.length_a   1.000
_cell.length_b   1.000
_cell.length_c   1.000
_cell.angle_alpha   90.00
_cell.angle_beta   90.00
_cell.angle_gamma   90.00
#
_symmetry.space_group_name_H-M   'P 1'
#
loop_
_entity.id
_entity.type
_entity.pdbx_description
1 polymer ?
#
loop_
_entity_poly.entity_id
_entity_poly.type
_entity_poly.pdbx_seq_one_letter_code
_entity_poly.pdbx_strand_id
1 'polypeptide(L)'
;MSKARNIDRSDPNAIFDTIKEWMLEDDLFVKEVESADAIRFMVTRLGDNIEGAIMIPTDRKNRIVIAHYLAIPDDHYKSIQNLSNNDFANFWYELYTSLIKLGVDFQAFKQKKKFTGIALNYEVAPEAIFVPQVSVSKTNFYEKMSILRKAVLFSIHCVEYHTGNYIKFLGLDE
;
A
#
# COMPACT_ATOMS: atom_id res chain seq x y z
N MET A 1 -13.73 -15.82 25.69
CA MET A 1 -13.01 -14.67 26.30
C MET A 1 -11.55 -14.77 25.90
N SER A 2 -11.11 -13.90 24.99
CA SER A 2 -9.71 -13.85 24.55
C SER A 2 -8.85 -13.30 25.69
N LYS A 3 -7.87 -14.06 26.18
CA LYS A 3 -6.82 -13.53 27.04
C LYS A 3 -6.07 -12.50 26.20
N ALA A 4 -6.06 -11.23 26.62
CA ALA A 4 -5.18 -10.23 26.04
C ALA A 4 -3.75 -10.77 26.09
N ARG A 5 -3.25 -11.27 24.96
CA ARG A 5 -1.84 -11.63 24.82
C ARG A 5 -1.09 -10.32 24.91
N ASN A 6 -0.25 -10.18 25.93
CA ASN A 6 0.78 -9.15 25.92
C ASN A 6 1.73 -9.55 24.80
N ILE A 7 1.55 -8.96 23.62
CA ILE A 7 2.44 -9.16 22.48
C ILE A 7 3.78 -8.55 22.86
N ASP A 8 4.86 -9.32 22.69
CA ASP A 8 6.20 -8.78 22.73
C ASP A 8 6.41 -7.89 21.50
N ARG A 9 6.35 -6.57 21.71
CA ARG A 9 6.46 -5.56 20.64
C ARG A 9 7.88 -5.45 20.09
N SER A 10 8.84 -6.18 20.66
CA SER A 10 10.20 -6.27 20.16
C SER A 10 10.42 -7.48 19.25
N ASP A 11 9.51 -8.46 19.23
CA ASP A 11 9.60 -9.65 18.38
C ASP A 11 8.84 -9.44 17.04
N PRO A 12 9.55 -9.33 15.91
CA PRO A 12 8.94 -9.18 14.59
C PRO A 12 7.99 -10.32 14.23
N ASN A 13 8.25 -11.55 14.69
CA ASN A 13 7.37 -12.67 14.38
C ASN A 13 6.04 -12.54 15.11
N ALA A 14 6.05 -12.21 16.40
CA ALA A 14 4.85 -11.98 17.18
C ALA A 14 4.00 -10.83 16.62
N ILE A 15 4.65 -9.74 16.18
CA ILE A 15 3.99 -8.63 15.48
C ILE A 15 3.31 -9.13 14.20
N PHE A 16 4.06 -9.82 13.33
CA PHE A 16 3.55 -10.27 12.04
C PHE A 16 2.41 -11.27 12.20
N ASP A 17 2.55 -12.24 13.10
CA ASP A 17 1.53 -13.27 13.35
C ASP A 17 0.23 -12.64 13.89
N THR A 18 0.33 -11.59 14.71
CA THR A 18 -0.85 -10.84 15.17
C THR A 18 -1.55 -10.13 14.01
N ILE A 19 -0.79 -9.44 13.15
CA ILE A 19 -1.37 -8.74 11.99
C ILE A 19 -2.00 -9.76 11.04
N LYS A 20 -1.34 -10.91 10.81
CA LYS A 20 -1.86 -12.01 10.00
C LYS A 20 -3.16 -12.58 10.55
N GLU A 21 -3.27 -12.75 11.87
CA GLU A 21 -4.52 -13.15 12.54
C GLU A 21 -5.65 -12.16 12.21
N TRP A 22 -5.39 -10.85 12.32
CA TRP A 22 -6.38 -9.83 11.95
C TRP A 22 -6.79 -9.89 10.47
N MET A 23 -5.83 -10.12 9.56
CA MET A 23 -6.13 -10.24 8.12
C MET A 23 -6.97 -11.50 7.82
N LEU A 24 -6.73 -12.60 8.53
CA LEU A 24 -7.51 -13.84 8.40
C LEU A 24 -8.92 -13.69 8.96
N GLU A 25 -9.07 -13.03 10.11
CA GLU A 25 -10.37 -12.75 10.74
C GLU A 25 -11.30 -11.94 9.81
N ASP A 26 -10.73 -11.01 9.04
CA ASP A 26 -11.48 -10.08 8.20
C ASP A 26 -11.48 -10.46 6.71
N ASP A 27 -11.07 -11.69 6.35
CA ASP A 27 -11.00 -12.22 4.96
C ASP A 27 -10.17 -11.35 3.99
N LEU A 28 -9.11 -10.74 4.50
CA LEU A 28 -8.18 -9.91 3.73
C LEU A 28 -6.89 -10.65 3.35
N PHE A 29 -6.53 -11.72 4.08
CA PHE A 29 -5.31 -12.47 3.82
C PHE A 29 -5.36 -13.19 2.47
N VAL A 30 -4.32 -13.01 1.64
CA VAL A 30 -4.19 -13.72 0.35
C VAL A 30 -3.19 -14.87 0.47
N LYS A 31 -1.93 -14.55 0.79
CA LYS A 31 -0.86 -15.54 0.94
C LYS A 31 0.34 -14.97 1.68
N GLU A 32 1.14 -15.87 2.25
CA GLU A 32 2.49 -15.54 2.72
C GLU A 32 3.50 -15.84 1.61
N VAL A 33 4.54 -15.02 1.47
CA VAL A 33 5.58 -15.20 0.44
C VAL A 33 6.94 -15.01 1.09
N GLU A 34 7.89 -15.87 0.73
CA GLU A 34 9.28 -15.72 1.15
C GLU A 34 9.94 -14.56 0.40
N SER A 35 10.75 -13.78 1.11
CA SER A 35 11.52 -12.67 0.54
C SER A 35 12.87 -12.57 1.22
N ALA A 36 13.93 -12.29 0.45
CA ALA A 36 15.26 -12.04 0.99
C ALA A 36 15.33 -10.73 1.80
N ASP A 37 14.45 -9.78 1.49
CA ASP A 37 14.47 -8.43 2.04
C ASP A 37 13.54 -8.26 3.25
N ALA A 38 12.75 -9.30 3.59
CA ALA A 38 11.81 -9.27 4.70
C ALA A 38 11.95 -10.49 5.62
N ILE A 39 11.82 -10.27 6.93
CA ILE A 39 11.76 -11.36 7.92
C ILE A 39 10.48 -12.17 7.68
N ARG A 40 9.38 -11.46 7.43
CA ARG A 40 8.07 -12.02 7.09
C ARG A 40 7.39 -11.08 6.11
N PHE A 41 6.68 -11.65 5.15
CA PHE A 41 5.99 -10.92 4.09
C PHE A 41 4.69 -11.63 3.75
N MET A 42 3.60 -10.89 3.64
CA MET A 42 2.33 -11.39 3.13
C MET A 42 1.72 -10.44 2.11
N VAL A 43 1.01 -11.05 1.18
CA VAL A 43 0.06 -10.37 0.31
C VAL A 43 -1.30 -10.34 1.00
N THR A 44 -1.93 -9.18 1.00
CA THR A 44 -3.24 -8.94 1.62
C THR A 44 -4.11 -8.10 0.69
N ARG A 45 -5.42 -8.08 0.93
CA ARG A 45 -6.34 -7.10 0.34
C ARG A 45 -6.33 -5.83 1.17
N LEU A 46 -6.11 -4.69 0.54
CA LEU A 46 -6.23 -3.36 1.15
C LEU A 46 -7.69 -2.85 1.14
N GLY A 47 -8.58 -3.54 0.40
CA GLY A 47 -9.98 -3.18 0.12
C GLY A 47 -10.24 -3.05 -1.38
N ASP A 48 -11.50 -3.08 -1.83
CA ASP A 48 -11.92 -2.88 -3.23
C ASP A 48 -11.14 -3.71 -4.29
N ASN A 49 -10.80 -4.97 -3.98
CA ASN A 49 -9.95 -5.84 -4.81
C ASN A 49 -8.51 -5.34 -5.04
N ILE A 50 -8.06 -4.34 -4.29
CA ILE A 50 -6.69 -3.86 -4.32
C ILE A 50 -5.84 -4.80 -3.45
N GLU A 51 -4.95 -5.56 -4.07
CA GLU A 51 -3.93 -6.32 -3.35
C GLU A 51 -2.77 -5.40 -2.95
N GLY A 52 -2.25 -5.58 -1.75
CA GLY A 52 -1.03 -4.94 -1.27
C GLY A 52 -0.15 -5.96 -0.55
N ALA A 53 0.95 -5.47 0.00
CA ALA A 53 1.88 -6.26 0.78
C ALA A 53 2.02 -5.67 2.19
N ILE A 54 2.17 -6.54 3.17
CA ILE A 54 2.60 -6.19 4.53
C ILE A 54 3.87 -6.98 4.82
N MET A 55 4.92 -6.29 5.24
CA MET A 55 6.21 -6.92 5.55
C MET A 55 6.91 -6.28 6.74
N ILE A 56 7.81 -7.05 7.34
CA ILE A 56 8.78 -6.54 8.30
C ILE A 56 10.18 -6.68 7.68
N PRO A 57 10.87 -5.57 7.35
CA PRO A 57 12.17 -5.61 6.67
C PRO A 57 13.26 -6.28 7.52
N THR A 58 14.22 -6.94 6.87
CA THR A 58 15.37 -7.57 7.55
C THR A 58 16.34 -6.55 8.16
N ASP A 59 16.51 -5.40 7.49
CA ASP A 59 17.38 -4.29 7.89
C ASP A 59 16.76 -3.41 9.00
N ARG A 60 15.42 -3.39 9.10
CA ARG A 60 14.66 -2.50 9.99
C ARG A 60 13.53 -3.26 10.70
N LYS A 61 13.92 -4.12 11.63
CA LYS A 61 13.02 -5.03 12.37
C LYS A 61 11.93 -4.34 13.21
N ASN A 62 12.12 -3.06 13.53
CA ASN A 62 11.16 -2.22 14.26
C ASN A 62 10.27 -1.37 13.33
N ARG A 63 10.08 -1.84 12.09
CA ARG A 63 9.20 -1.22 11.09
C ARG A 63 8.29 -2.27 10.48
N ILE A 64 7.04 -1.88 10.31
CA ILE A 64 6.08 -2.60 9.48
C ILE A 64 5.91 -1.74 8.23
N VAL A 65 6.06 -2.35 7.07
CA VAL A 65 5.86 -1.68 5.78
C VAL A 65 4.59 -2.21 5.16
N ILE A 66 3.65 -1.31 4.88
CA ILE A 66 2.48 -1.58 4.07
C ILE A 66 2.78 -1.01 2.68
N ALA A 67 2.69 -1.81 1.63
CA ALA A 67 3.12 -1.44 0.29
C ALA A 67 2.12 -1.82 -0.79
N HIS A 68 2.12 -1.07 -1.88
CA HIS A 68 1.38 -1.40 -3.09
C HIS A 68 2.17 -0.93 -4.32
N TYR A 69 2.23 -1.76 -5.35
CA TYR A 69 2.76 -1.37 -6.65
C TYR A 69 1.62 -1.20 -7.64
N LEU A 70 1.42 0.04 -8.09
CA LEU A 70 0.49 0.37 -9.16
C LEU A 70 1.24 0.32 -10.49
N ALA A 71 1.02 -0.73 -11.27
CA ALA A 71 1.44 -0.81 -12.66
C ALA A 71 0.50 0.04 -13.53
N ILE A 72 1.05 0.82 -14.48
CA ILE A 72 0.23 1.55 -15.45
C ILE A 72 -0.07 0.64 -16.64
N PRO A 73 -1.35 0.35 -16.95
CA PRO A 73 -1.69 -0.46 -18.12
C PRO A 73 -1.27 0.20 -19.43
N ASP A 74 -1.06 -0.61 -20.48
CA ASP A 74 -0.47 -0.17 -21.75
C ASP A 74 -1.24 0.96 -22.45
N ASP A 75 -2.57 0.97 -22.35
CA ASP A 75 -3.44 2.00 -22.92
C ASP A 75 -3.26 3.34 -22.18
N HIS A 76 -3.29 3.33 -20.85
CA HIS A 76 -3.01 4.51 -20.04
C HIS A 76 -1.58 5.03 -20.24
N TYR A 77 -0.61 4.13 -20.31
CA TYR A 77 0.78 4.45 -20.58
C TYR A 77 0.94 5.20 -21.91
N LYS A 78 0.31 4.72 -22.99
CA LYS A 78 0.31 5.39 -24.30
C LYS A 78 -0.35 6.76 -24.23
N SER A 79 -1.48 6.88 -23.55
CA SER A 79 -2.18 8.16 -23.37
C SER A 79 -1.31 9.17 -22.62
N ILE A 80 -0.67 8.78 -21.51
CA ILE A 80 0.25 9.64 -20.74
C ILE A 80 1.45 10.10 -21.60
N GLN A 81 2.00 9.22 -22.44
CA GLN A 81 3.10 9.60 -23.33
C GLN A 81 2.72 10.64 -24.39
N ASN A 82 1.46 10.59 -24.83
CA ASN A 82 0.92 11.48 -25.84
C ASN A 82 0.48 12.83 -25.29
N LEU A 83 0.43 13.02 -23.96
CA LEU A 83 0.16 14.31 -23.34
C LEU A 83 1.14 15.37 -23.82
N SER A 84 0.72 16.64 -23.83
CA SER A 84 1.67 17.75 -24.01
C SER A 84 2.68 17.80 -22.85
N ASN A 85 3.79 18.54 -23.01
CA ASN A 85 4.75 18.68 -21.90
C ASN A 85 4.12 19.37 -20.69
N ASN A 86 3.22 20.34 -20.91
CA ASN A 86 2.54 21.06 -19.85
C ASN A 86 1.52 20.15 -19.14
N ASP A 87 0.74 19.37 -19.89
CA ASP A 87 -0.25 18.47 -19.29
C ASP A 87 0.42 17.35 -18.49
N PHE A 88 1.54 16.82 -19.01
CA PHE A 88 2.33 15.85 -18.26
C PHE A 88 2.93 16.46 -16.98
N ALA A 89 3.40 17.71 -17.03
CA ALA A 89 3.91 18.40 -15.85
C ALA A 89 2.82 18.61 -14.80
N ASN A 90 1.61 18.99 -15.22
CA ASN A 90 0.45 19.16 -14.34
C ASN A 90 0.04 17.83 -13.71
N PHE A 91 -0.12 16.77 -14.52
CA PHE A 91 -0.37 15.40 -14.06
C PHE A 91 0.66 14.98 -12.99
N TRP A 92 1.94 15.13 -13.30
CA TRP A 92 2.99 14.69 -12.39
C TRP A 92 3.01 15.52 -11.10
N TYR A 93 2.77 16.84 -11.20
CA TYR A 93 2.71 17.72 -10.04
C TYR A 93 1.54 17.38 -9.11
N GLU A 94 0.36 17.12 -9.68
CA GLU A 94 -0.83 16.75 -8.91
C GLU A 94 -0.64 15.41 -8.19
N LEU A 95 -0.13 14.40 -8.91
CA LEU A 95 0.19 13.10 -8.32
C LEU A 95 1.22 13.24 -7.19
N TYR A 96 2.36 13.87 -7.48
CA TYR A 96 3.47 14.03 -6.54
C TYR A 96 3.05 14.78 -5.27
N THR A 97 2.39 15.93 -5.40
CA THR A 97 2.03 16.75 -4.25
C THR A 97 0.95 16.12 -3.38
N SER A 98 0.02 15.38 -3.98
CA SER A 98 -1.04 14.70 -3.24
C SER A 98 -0.52 13.49 -2.47
N LEU A 99 0.40 12.71 -3.05
CA LEU A 99 1.06 11.61 -2.34
C LEU A 99 1.87 12.10 -1.14
N ILE A 100 2.59 13.23 -1.28
CA ILE A 100 3.28 13.86 -0.15
C ILE A 100 2.29 14.29 0.94
N LYS A 101 1.17 14.93 0.57
CA LYS A 101 0.15 15.36 1.54
C LYS A 101 -0.48 14.20 2.29
N LEU A 102 -0.62 13.04 1.65
CA LEU A 102 -1.12 11.82 2.27
C LEU A 102 -0.08 11.17 3.21
N GLY A 103 1.17 11.62 3.18
CA GLY A 103 2.25 11.13 4.05
C GLY A 103 2.70 9.72 3.69
N VAL A 104 2.62 9.35 2.41
CA VAL A 104 3.15 8.08 1.90
C VAL A 104 4.48 8.31 1.20
N ASP A 105 5.39 7.36 1.36
CA ASP A 105 6.61 7.31 0.56
C ASP A 105 6.30 6.67 -0.78
N PHE A 106 6.99 7.09 -1.84
CA PHE A 106 6.76 6.52 -3.15
C PHE A 106 7.97 6.57 -4.06
N GLN A 107 8.03 5.60 -4.97
CA GLN A 107 9.00 5.54 -6.05
C GLN A 107 8.26 5.39 -7.38
N ALA A 108 8.34 6.43 -8.20
CA ALA A 108 7.82 6.36 -9.56
C ALA A 108 8.86 5.78 -10.51
N PHE A 109 8.41 4.84 -11.34
CA PHE A 109 9.18 4.25 -12.41
C PHE A 109 8.94 5.08 -13.66
N LYS A 110 9.73 6.14 -13.82
CA LYS A 110 9.59 7.06 -14.95
C LYS A 110 10.89 7.50 -15.59
N GLN A 111 10.88 7.63 -16.91
CA GLN A 111 11.91 8.32 -17.68
C GLN A 111 11.26 9.33 -18.63
N LYS A 112 11.40 10.63 -18.35
CA LYS A 112 10.62 11.70 -19.01
C LYS A 112 9.12 11.41 -18.88
N LYS A 113 8.40 11.24 -20.00
CA LYS A 113 6.98 10.87 -20.05
C LYS A 113 6.70 9.37 -20.00
N LYS A 114 7.75 8.53 -20.03
CA LYS A 114 7.59 7.08 -19.92
C LYS A 114 7.33 6.72 -18.45
N PHE A 115 6.08 6.81 -18.00
CA PHE A 115 5.66 6.48 -16.64
C PHE A 115 5.01 5.09 -16.62
N THR A 116 5.72 4.08 -16.12
CA THR A 116 5.29 2.67 -16.19
C THR A 116 4.63 2.18 -14.90
N GLY A 117 4.80 2.91 -13.80
CA GLY A 117 4.21 2.52 -12.52
C GLY A 117 4.72 3.36 -11.36
N ILE A 118 4.13 3.11 -10.20
CA ILE A 118 4.52 3.75 -8.94
C ILE A 118 4.41 2.73 -7.80
N ALA A 119 5.49 2.58 -7.04
CA ALA A 119 5.46 1.88 -5.77
C ALA A 119 5.11 2.89 -4.67
N LEU A 120 4.12 2.55 -3.86
CA LEU A 120 3.62 3.34 -2.73
C LEU A 120 3.87 2.55 -1.46
N ASN A 121 4.49 3.17 -0.46
CA ASN A 121 4.83 2.55 0.81
C ASN A 121 4.39 3.43 1.98
N TYR A 122 3.94 2.80 3.04
CA TYR A 122 3.69 3.44 4.33
C TYR A 122 4.40 2.66 5.42
N GLU A 123 5.50 3.22 5.92
CA GLU A 123 6.26 2.63 7.03
C GLU A 123 5.70 3.10 8.37
N VAL A 124 5.48 2.17 9.28
CA VAL A 124 4.94 2.46 10.62
C VAL A 124 5.70 1.70 11.69
N ALA A 125 5.96 2.39 12.81
CA ALA A 125 6.56 1.79 13.99
C ALA A 125 5.51 0.91 14.72
N PRO A 126 5.86 -0.29 15.20
CA PRO A 126 4.94 -1.13 15.97
C PRO A 126 4.28 -0.39 17.14
N GLU A 127 4.99 0.53 17.79
CA GLU A 127 4.48 1.30 18.94
C GLU A 127 3.31 2.24 18.57
N ALA A 128 3.20 2.63 17.29
CA ALA A 128 2.08 3.43 16.79
C ALA A 128 0.83 2.57 16.48
N ILE A 129 0.97 1.25 16.47
CA ILE A 129 -0.13 0.29 16.22
C ILE A 129 -0.51 -0.39 17.54
N PHE A 130 0.45 -1.06 18.16
CA PHE A 130 0.22 -1.92 19.31
C PHE A 130 0.16 -1.11 20.60
N VAL A 131 -1.07 -0.87 21.07
CA VAL A 131 -1.38 -0.26 22.35
C VAL A 131 -1.93 -1.32 23.32
N PRO A 132 -1.99 -1.07 24.65
CA PRO A 132 -2.44 -2.09 25.61
C PRO A 132 -3.84 -2.68 25.33
N GLN A 133 -4.70 -1.93 24.64
CA GLN A 133 -6.03 -2.40 24.22
C GLN A 133 -5.96 -2.99 22.81
N VAL A 134 -6.22 -4.30 22.69
CA VAL A 134 -6.07 -5.05 21.42
C VAL A 134 -7.03 -4.55 20.33
N SER A 135 -8.29 -4.28 20.67
CA SER A 135 -9.27 -3.75 19.71
C SER A 135 -8.82 -2.41 19.12
N VAL A 136 -8.22 -1.54 19.94
CA VAL A 136 -7.65 -0.27 19.50
C VAL A 136 -6.42 -0.50 18.60
N SER A 137 -5.63 -1.54 18.86
CA SER A 137 -4.47 -1.86 18.03
C SER A 137 -4.86 -2.31 16.62
N LYS A 138 -5.88 -3.16 16.51
CA LYS A 138 -6.45 -3.59 15.21
C LYS A 138 -7.01 -2.38 14.46
N THR A 139 -7.75 -1.49 15.12
CA THR A 139 -8.25 -0.23 14.52
C THR A 139 -7.10 0.66 14.03
N ASN A 140 -6.09 0.92 14.88
CA ASN A 140 -4.94 1.74 14.51
C ASN A 140 -4.22 1.18 13.28
N PHE A 141 -4.07 -0.14 13.21
CA PHE A 141 -3.47 -0.80 12.04
C PHE A 141 -4.28 -0.54 10.76
N TYR A 142 -5.60 -0.73 10.82
CA TYR A 142 -6.46 -0.48 9.67
C TYR A 142 -6.52 0.99 9.25
N GLU A 143 -6.39 1.93 10.18
CA GLU A 143 -6.22 3.33 9.84
C GLU A 143 -4.95 3.56 9.00
N LYS A 144 -3.84 2.87 9.31
CA LYS A 144 -2.60 2.97 8.51
C LYS A 144 -2.76 2.34 7.14
N MET A 145 -3.40 1.17 7.05
CA MET A 145 -3.77 0.58 5.76
C MET A 145 -4.67 1.51 4.94
N SER A 146 -5.62 2.19 5.58
CA SER A 146 -6.53 3.13 4.93
C SER A 146 -5.81 4.32 4.30
N ILE A 147 -4.74 4.82 4.94
CA ILE A 147 -3.90 5.89 4.36
C ILE A 147 -3.27 5.41 3.05
N LEU A 148 -2.67 4.22 3.04
CA LEU A 148 -2.09 3.67 1.81
C LEU A 148 -3.16 3.42 0.74
N ARG A 149 -4.31 2.82 1.09
CA ARG A 149 -5.42 2.62 0.15
C ARG A 149 -5.88 3.94 -0.48
N LYS A 150 -6.00 5.02 0.30
CA LYS A 150 -6.35 6.35 -0.23
C LYS A 150 -5.31 6.85 -1.24
N ALA A 151 -4.03 6.63 -0.98
CA ALA A 151 -2.96 7.00 -1.91
C ALA A 151 -3.00 6.19 -3.20
N VAL A 152 -3.31 4.89 -3.11
CA VAL A 152 -3.50 4.01 -4.28
C VAL A 152 -4.69 4.51 -5.13
N LEU A 153 -5.87 4.68 -4.51
CA LEU A 153 -7.08 5.17 -5.16
C LEU A 153 -6.88 6.55 -5.79
N PHE A 154 -6.20 7.46 -5.10
CA PHE A 154 -5.86 8.76 -5.65
C PHE A 154 -4.97 8.63 -6.90
N SER A 155 -3.95 7.77 -6.84
CA SER A 155 -3.04 7.55 -7.98
C SER A 155 -3.78 7.01 -9.20
N ILE A 156 -4.69 6.08 -8.97
CA ILE A 156 -5.58 5.52 -10.00
C ILE A 156 -6.41 6.64 -10.63
N HIS A 157 -7.17 7.38 -9.82
CA HIS A 157 -8.04 8.45 -10.33
C HIS A 157 -7.28 9.55 -11.04
N CYS A 158 -6.08 9.89 -10.57
CA CYS A 158 -5.21 10.86 -11.26
C CYS A 158 -4.82 10.35 -12.65
N VAL A 159 -4.45 9.08 -12.78
CA VAL A 159 -4.15 8.47 -14.09
C VAL A 159 -5.40 8.42 -14.97
N GLU A 160 -6.54 7.98 -14.45
CA GLU A 160 -7.80 7.91 -15.19
C GLU A 160 -8.23 9.28 -15.72
N TYR A 161 -8.23 10.30 -14.86
CA TYR A 161 -8.60 11.68 -15.21
C TYR A 161 -7.75 12.22 -16.37
N HIS A 162 -6.44 11.97 -16.35
CA HIS A 162 -5.53 12.48 -17.37
C HIS A 162 -5.48 11.64 -18.65
N THR A 163 -6.03 10.42 -18.63
CA THR A 163 -6.04 9.52 -19.79
C THR A 163 -7.42 9.37 -20.43
N GLY A 164 -8.48 9.72 -19.70
CA GLY A 164 -9.88 9.55 -20.13
C GLY A 164 -10.35 8.09 -20.15
N ASN A 165 -9.52 7.16 -19.66
CA ASN A 165 -9.80 5.72 -19.59
C ASN A 165 -9.92 5.28 -18.13
N TYR A 166 -10.59 4.16 -17.87
CA TYR A 166 -10.68 3.56 -16.53
C TYR A 166 -9.62 2.46 -16.36
N ILE A 167 -8.91 2.45 -15.24
CA ILE A 167 -8.02 1.35 -14.88
C ILE A 167 -8.89 0.20 -14.38
N LYS A 168 -9.06 -0.84 -15.20
CA LYS A 168 -9.75 -2.06 -14.76
C LYS A 168 -8.92 -2.77 -13.68
N PHE A 169 -9.37 -2.72 -12.44
CA PHE A 169 -8.91 -3.66 -11.41
C PHE A 169 -9.48 -5.03 -11.73
N LEU A 170 -8.63 -6.06 -11.72
CA LEU A 170 -9.06 -7.45 -11.80
C LEU A 170 -10.10 -7.70 -10.68
N GLY A 171 -11.39 -7.75 -11.04
CA GLY A 171 -12.48 -8.16 -10.14
C GLY A 171 -13.59 -7.14 -9.82
N LEU A 172 -13.64 -5.95 -10.44
CA LEU A 172 -14.81 -5.04 -10.27
C LEU A 172 -15.88 -5.19 -11.37
N ASP A 173 -15.67 -6.10 -12.32
CA ASP A 173 -16.64 -6.52 -13.32
C ASP A 173 -17.11 -7.97 -13.02
N GLU A 174 -17.55 -8.28 -11.79
CA GLU A 174 -18.47 -9.40 -11.49
C GLU A 174 -19.42 -9.04 -10.34
#